data_AF-A0A7V2TQG2-F1
#
_entry.id   AF-A0A7V2TQG2-F1
#
_cell.length_a   1.000
_cell.length_b   1.000
_cell.length_c   1.000
_cell.angle_alpha   90.00
_cell.angle_beta   90.00
_cell.angle_gamma   90.00
#
_symmetry.space_group_name_H-M   'P 1'
#
loop_
_entity.id
_entity.type
_entity.pdbx_description
1 polymer ?
#
loop_
_entity_poly.entity_id
_entity_poly.type
_entity_poly.pdbx_seq_one_letter_code
_entity_poly.pdbx_strand_id
1 'polypeptide(L)'
;MCYPSDHNDGVFIPNWAMWFVVQLDEYARRSEDRALVDRLKPRVEALLKWLEKYENSDGLLEKLPSWVFVEWSRANDFVQDVNYPSNMLYAGVLDAVARLYDMPSCREKAGRLRETIRNQSLRERFFADNALRKEDGSLEVTRNFSEVCQYFAFFFGVADKDRDPELWRILMEDFGPKRQERGLWPEVHPANMFIGNMLRMELLSRDGRSAQILQECVDYLMYMVRRTGTLWENMQDAASLNHGFASHTAVTLFRDILGVRVIDLKARLIRIVLPDAPLESCSGVVPVGSGAVSLSWKRSGRTITYHAEVPEGFRLMVTAMPGLEAVAE
;
A
#
# COMPACT_ATOMS: atom_id res chain seq x y z
N MET A 1 5.73 -4.61 20.71
CA MET A 1 4.69 -4.33 19.68
C MET A 1 4.62 -2.85 19.25
N CYS A 2 4.81 -1.88 20.15
CA CYS A 2 4.86 -0.44 19.85
C CYS A 2 6.22 0.15 20.29
N TYR A 3 6.48 1.43 19.99
CA TYR A 3 7.64 2.17 20.51
C TYR A 3 7.28 3.64 20.77
N PRO A 4 7.59 4.22 21.95
CA PRO A 4 8.02 3.53 23.17
C PRO A 4 6.96 2.52 23.63
N SER A 5 7.37 1.48 24.36
CA SER A 5 6.48 0.41 24.82
C SER A 5 6.60 0.20 26.31
N ASP A 6 5.45 0.05 26.97
CA ASP A 6 5.36 -0.37 28.37
C ASP A 6 5.22 -1.90 28.50
N HIS A 7 5.20 -2.64 27.38
CA HIS A 7 5.16 -4.09 27.38
C HIS A 7 6.59 -4.66 27.40
N ASN A 8 6.91 -5.43 28.45
CA ASN A 8 8.21 -6.06 28.67
C ASN A 8 8.24 -7.57 28.35
N ASP A 9 7.23 -8.06 27.62
CA ASP A 9 7.04 -9.48 27.27
C ASP A 9 7.97 -9.96 26.14
N GLY A 10 8.75 -9.06 25.54
CA GLY A 10 9.64 -9.37 24.43
C GLY A 10 8.91 -9.66 23.11
N VAL A 11 7.60 -9.40 23.02
CA VAL A 11 6.81 -9.64 21.80
C VAL A 11 6.99 -8.49 20.81
N PHE A 12 7.37 -8.85 19.58
CA PHE A 12 7.55 -7.92 18.48
C PHE A 12 6.96 -8.47 17.19
N ILE A 13 6.77 -7.57 16.23
CA ILE A 13 6.19 -7.89 14.92
C ILE A 13 7.25 -7.59 13.87
N PRO A 14 7.93 -8.60 13.30
CA PRO A 14 8.95 -8.41 12.26
C PRO A 14 8.43 -7.59 11.08
N ASN A 15 7.18 -7.82 10.68
CA ASN A 15 6.52 -7.09 9.60
C ASN A 15 6.44 -5.59 9.85
N TRP A 16 6.21 -5.14 11.08
CA TRP A 16 6.19 -3.70 11.40
C TRP A 16 7.56 -3.06 11.34
N ALA A 17 8.62 -3.78 11.71
CA ALA A 17 9.98 -3.31 11.50
C ALA A 17 10.30 -3.17 10.00
N MET A 18 9.77 -4.05 9.15
CA MET A 18 9.89 -3.94 7.70
C MET A 18 9.09 -2.76 7.13
N TRP A 19 7.84 -2.57 7.56
CA TRP A 19 7.03 -1.42 7.15
C TRP A 19 7.66 -0.08 7.55
N PHE A 20 8.33 0.00 8.70
CA PHE A 20 9.11 1.17 9.09
C PHE A 20 10.14 1.58 8.01
N VAL A 21 10.84 0.63 7.39
CA VAL A 21 11.82 0.94 6.33
C VAL A 21 11.13 1.44 5.05
N VAL A 22 10.00 0.83 4.69
CA VAL A 22 9.18 1.29 3.54
C VAL A 22 8.67 2.72 3.77
N GLN A 23 8.19 3.01 4.99
CA GLN A 23 7.75 4.34 5.40
C GLN A 23 8.90 5.34 5.46
N LEU A 24 10.11 4.93 5.82
CA LEU A 24 11.29 5.78 5.80
C LEU A 24 11.65 6.21 4.37
N ASP A 25 11.54 5.32 3.38
CA ASP A 25 11.71 5.67 1.96
C ASP A 25 10.63 6.65 1.48
N GLU A 26 9.39 6.47 1.91
CA GLU A 26 8.33 7.44 1.63
C GLU A 26 8.59 8.79 2.29
N TYR A 27 9.00 8.80 3.56
CA TYR A 27 9.37 10.01 4.28
C TYR A 27 10.50 10.76 3.57
N ALA A 28 11.54 10.05 3.11
CA ALA A 28 12.67 10.65 2.40
C ALA A 28 12.28 11.28 1.04
N ARG A 29 11.22 10.77 0.41
CA ARG A 29 10.64 11.34 -0.82
C ARG A 29 9.75 12.55 -0.55
N ARG A 30 9.05 12.57 0.59
CA ARG A 30 8.10 13.63 0.97
C ARG A 30 8.72 14.75 1.82
N SER A 31 9.97 14.61 2.25
CA SER A 31 10.66 15.59 3.09
C SER A 31 12.03 15.97 2.51
N GLU A 32 12.55 17.10 2.97
CA GLU A 32 13.94 17.53 2.74
C GLU A 32 14.88 17.05 3.87
N ASP A 33 14.38 16.29 4.86
CA ASP A 33 15.14 15.86 6.05
C ASP A 33 16.01 14.63 5.76
N ARG A 34 17.06 14.84 4.98
CA ARG A 34 18.08 13.82 4.72
C ARG A 34 18.84 13.43 5.99
N ALA A 35 19.00 14.36 6.93
CA ALA A 35 19.75 14.13 8.15
C ALA A 35 19.11 13.06 9.04
N LEU A 36 17.77 13.05 9.19
CA LEU A 36 17.08 12.00 9.93
C LEU A 36 17.24 10.64 9.25
N VAL A 37 17.11 10.59 7.92
CA VAL A 37 17.27 9.36 7.13
C VAL A 37 18.67 8.78 7.35
N ASP A 38 19.72 9.59 7.24
CA ASP A 38 21.10 9.12 7.42
C ASP A 38 21.39 8.66 8.86
N ARG A 39 20.81 9.33 9.88
CA ARG A 39 20.90 8.87 11.28
C ARG A 39 20.23 7.52 11.52
N LEU A 40 19.25 7.15 10.71
CA LEU A 40 18.55 5.86 10.82
C LEU A 40 19.27 4.73 10.06
N LYS A 41 20.24 5.04 9.19
CA LYS A 41 20.98 4.04 8.41
C LYS A 41 21.53 2.88 9.26
N PRO A 42 22.24 3.10 10.39
CA PRO A 42 22.77 1.99 11.18
C PRO A 42 21.68 1.07 11.75
N ARG A 43 20.49 1.62 12.05
CA ARG A 43 19.35 0.82 12.54
C ARG A 43 18.74 -0.03 11.43
N VAL A 44 18.64 0.53 10.22
CA VAL A 44 18.15 -0.21 9.05
C VAL A 44 19.13 -1.33 8.67
N GLU A 45 20.43 -1.06 8.66
CA GLU A 45 21.46 -2.08 8.40
C GLU A 45 21.44 -3.19 9.45
N ALA A 46 21.26 -2.84 10.74
CA ALA A 46 21.11 -3.83 11.80
C ALA A 46 19.86 -4.70 11.62
N LEU A 47 18.74 -4.13 11.17
CA LEU A 47 17.53 -4.87 10.84
C LEU A 47 17.76 -5.83 9.67
N LEU A 48 18.41 -5.38 8.58
CA LEU A 48 18.74 -6.26 7.45
C LEU A 48 19.61 -7.44 7.88
N LYS A 49 20.68 -7.18 8.64
CA LYS A 49 21.54 -8.24 9.19
C LYS A 49 20.79 -9.20 10.13
N TRP A 50 19.75 -8.71 10.80
CA TRP A 50 18.88 -9.56 11.61
C TRP A 50 17.98 -10.44 10.74
N LEU A 51 17.36 -9.87 9.69
CA LEU A 51 16.51 -10.60 8.73
C LEU A 51 17.28 -11.69 7.99
N GLU A 52 18.54 -11.43 7.61
CA GLU A 52 19.42 -12.39 6.92
C GLU A 52 19.57 -13.72 7.66
N LYS A 53 19.44 -13.74 9.00
CA LYS A 53 19.52 -14.96 9.81
C LYS A 53 18.35 -15.92 9.58
N TYR A 54 17.25 -15.41 9.02
CA TYR A 54 16.03 -16.15 8.75
C TYR A 54 15.88 -16.47 7.26
N GLU A 55 16.88 -16.18 6.45
CA GLU A 55 16.87 -16.54 5.04
C GLU A 55 17.16 -18.03 4.86
N ASN A 56 16.31 -18.70 4.09
CA ASN A 56 16.53 -20.08 3.68
C ASN A 56 17.40 -20.17 2.41
N SER A 57 17.59 -21.38 1.89
CA SER A 57 18.41 -21.64 0.69
C SER A 57 17.92 -20.92 -0.57
N ASP A 58 16.64 -20.53 -0.60
CA ASP A 58 16.02 -19.85 -1.74
C ASP A 58 16.09 -18.32 -1.58
N GLY A 59 16.68 -17.83 -0.50
CA GLY A 59 16.78 -16.42 -0.13
C GLY A 59 15.50 -15.85 0.49
N LEU A 60 14.49 -16.68 0.78
CA LEU A 60 13.24 -16.29 1.41
C LEU A 60 13.38 -16.29 2.94
N LEU A 61 12.77 -15.31 3.59
CA LEU A 61 12.54 -15.33 5.03
C LEU A 61 11.63 -16.51 5.39
N GLU A 62 12.08 -17.31 6.35
CA GLU A 62 11.40 -18.51 6.83
C GLU A 62 11.41 -18.55 8.36
N LYS A 63 10.30 -18.98 8.96
CA LYS A 63 10.14 -19.16 10.42
C LYS A 63 10.55 -17.90 11.18
N LEU A 64 10.07 -16.75 10.72
CA LEU A 64 10.23 -15.49 11.41
C LEU A 64 9.70 -15.62 12.86
N PRO A 65 10.44 -15.10 13.85
CA PRO A 65 10.11 -15.30 15.25
C PRO A 65 8.99 -14.36 15.71
N SER A 66 8.46 -14.64 16.91
CA SER A 66 7.46 -13.82 17.59
C SER A 66 6.17 -13.72 16.76
N TRP A 67 5.56 -12.53 16.66
CA TRP A 67 4.27 -12.35 15.99
C TRP A 67 4.46 -11.92 14.54
N VAL A 68 4.39 -12.86 13.60
CA VAL A 68 4.28 -12.54 12.17
C VAL A 68 2.86 -12.03 11.89
N PHE A 69 2.76 -10.81 11.36
CA PHE A 69 1.48 -10.13 11.14
C PHE A 69 1.38 -9.59 9.72
N VAL A 70 0.40 -10.09 8.96
CA VAL A 70 0.08 -9.59 7.61
C VAL A 70 -1.05 -8.56 7.70
N GLU A 71 -2.19 -8.95 8.29
CA GLU A 71 -3.32 -8.10 8.61
C GLU A 71 -4.34 -8.83 9.52
N TRP A 72 -5.43 -8.16 9.89
CA TRP A 72 -6.55 -8.74 10.64
C TRP A 72 -7.51 -9.57 9.77
N SER A 73 -7.00 -10.57 9.05
CA SER A 73 -7.83 -11.50 8.27
C SER A 73 -7.29 -12.94 8.38
N ARG A 74 -7.93 -13.88 7.67
CA ARG A 74 -7.47 -15.27 7.60
C ARG A 74 -6.07 -15.41 6.98
N ALA A 75 -5.54 -14.38 6.32
CA ALA A 75 -4.13 -14.34 5.92
C ALA A 75 -3.17 -14.56 7.10
N ASN A 76 -3.56 -14.14 8.31
CA ASN A 76 -2.74 -14.31 9.51
C ASN A 76 -2.69 -15.76 10.02
N ASP A 77 -3.59 -16.63 9.55
CA ASP A 77 -3.54 -18.08 9.82
C ASP A 77 -2.49 -18.77 8.94
N PHE A 78 -1.93 -18.09 7.93
CA PHE A 78 -1.03 -18.63 6.92
C PHE A 78 0.39 -18.06 7.03
N VAL A 79 0.84 -17.73 8.24
CA VAL A 79 2.14 -17.07 8.47
C VAL A 79 3.27 -18.03 8.82
N GLN A 80 3.03 -19.34 8.77
CA GLN A 80 3.99 -20.36 9.15
C GLN A 80 5.03 -20.59 8.06
N ASP A 81 6.22 -21.00 8.50
CA ASP A 81 7.38 -21.30 7.66
C ASP A 81 7.67 -20.19 6.64
N VAL A 82 7.43 -20.42 5.35
CA VAL A 82 7.62 -19.41 4.31
C VAL A 82 6.30 -18.69 4.07
N ASN A 83 6.17 -17.48 4.60
CA ASN A 83 5.04 -16.58 4.30
C ASN A 83 5.40 -15.64 3.13
N TYR A 84 4.71 -15.78 2.00
CA TYR A 84 5.01 -15.01 0.79
C TYR A 84 4.69 -13.51 0.93
N PRO A 85 3.57 -13.07 1.55
CA PRO A 85 3.34 -11.64 1.81
C PRO A 85 4.47 -10.98 2.60
N SER A 86 5.00 -11.64 3.63
CA SER A 86 6.17 -11.14 4.39
C SER A 86 7.41 -11.02 3.52
N ASN A 87 7.62 -11.96 2.59
CA ASN A 87 8.73 -11.91 1.63
C ASN A 87 8.54 -10.87 0.52
N MET A 88 7.30 -10.60 0.09
CA MET A 88 6.97 -9.49 -0.82
C MET A 88 7.29 -8.15 -0.15
N LEU A 89 6.92 -7.99 1.12
CA LEU A 89 7.31 -6.83 1.93
C LEU A 89 8.82 -6.74 2.09
N TYR A 90 9.52 -7.87 2.31
CA TYR A 90 10.98 -7.88 2.37
C TYR A 90 11.64 -7.41 1.06
N ALA A 91 11.12 -7.81 -0.10
CA ALA A 91 11.55 -7.26 -1.38
C ALA A 91 11.35 -5.73 -1.43
N GLY A 92 10.24 -5.23 -0.89
CA GLY A 92 9.97 -3.80 -0.73
C GLY A 92 10.97 -3.07 0.18
N VAL A 93 11.38 -3.70 1.28
CA VAL A 93 12.43 -3.20 2.19
C VAL A 93 13.75 -3.08 1.45
N LEU A 94 14.18 -4.13 0.75
CA LEU A 94 15.44 -4.14 0.01
C LEU A 94 15.47 -3.05 -1.07
N ASP A 95 14.36 -2.85 -1.78
CA ASP A 95 14.20 -1.76 -2.73
C ASP A 95 14.25 -0.37 -2.09
N ALA A 96 13.62 -0.20 -0.93
CA ALA A 96 13.67 1.03 -0.15
C ALA A 96 15.10 1.35 0.30
N VAL A 97 15.82 0.37 0.85
CA VAL A 97 17.23 0.51 1.25
C VAL A 97 18.11 0.87 0.06
N ALA A 98 17.92 0.19 -1.08
CA ALA A 98 18.67 0.48 -2.29
C ALA A 98 18.53 1.94 -2.74
N ARG A 99 17.32 2.53 -2.62
CA ARG A 99 17.08 3.94 -2.93
C ARG A 99 17.60 4.90 -1.87
N LEU A 100 17.38 4.60 -0.59
CA LEU A 100 17.76 5.47 0.53
C LEU A 100 19.28 5.64 0.65
N TYR A 101 20.02 4.55 0.49
CA TYR A 101 21.44 4.47 0.84
C TYR A 101 22.35 4.05 -0.31
N ASP A 102 21.84 4.06 -1.54
CA ASP A 102 22.58 3.73 -2.77
C ASP A 102 23.24 2.34 -2.70
N MET A 103 22.42 1.32 -2.38
CA MET A 103 22.84 -0.07 -2.22
C MET A 103 22.30 -0.93 -3.37
N PRO A 104 22.97 -0.98 -4.54
CA PRO A 104 22.48 -1.71 -5.71
C PRO A 104 22.34 -3.22 -5.47
N SER A 105 23.18 -3.82 -4.62
CA SER A 105 23.07 -5.24 -4.26
C SER A 105 21.72 -5.59 -3.60
N CYS A 106 21.15 -4.67 -2.82
CA CYS A 106 19.81 -4.85 -2.24
C CYS A 106 18.74 -4.87 -3.34
N ARG A 107 18.83 -4.00 -4.36
CA ARG A 107 17.91 -3.99 -5.51
C ARG A 107 17.98 -5.31 -6.29
N GLU A 108 19.19 -5.80 -6.54
CA GLU A 108 19.38 -7.08 -7.23
C GLU A 108 18.79 -8.25 -6.42
N LYS A 109 19.00 -8.26 -5.09
CA LYS A 109 18.41 -9.25 -4.20
C LYS A 109 16.88 -9.17 -4.21
N ALA A 110 16.30 -7.97 -4.17
CA ALA A 110 14.86 -7.77 -4.27
C ALA A 110 14.30 -8.34 -5.58
N GLY A 111 15.00 -8.12 -6.71
CA GLY A 111 14.63 -8.70 -8.01
C GLY A 111 14.63 -10.23 -8.00
N ARG A 112 15.70 -10.86 -7.49
CA ARG A 112 15.77 -12.32 -7.34
C ARG A 112 14.65 -12.85 -6.43
N LEU A 113 14.41 -12.18 -5.31
CA LEU A 113 13.38 -12.57 -4.35
C LEU A 113 11.99 -12.58 -5.00
N ARG A 114 11.65 -11.56 -5.79
CA ARG A 114 10.38 -11.49 -6.52
C ARG A 114 10.20 -12.65 -7.49
N GLU A 115 11.22 -12.98 -8.27
CA GLU A 115 11.15 -14.12 -9.21
C GLU A 115 11.06 -15.46 -8.46
N THR A 116 11.78 -15.63 -7.34
CA THR A 116 11.61 -16.81 -6.46
C THR A 116 10.17 -16.90 -5.93
N ILE A 117 9.64 -15.84 -5.34
CA ILE A 117 8.26 -15.79 -4.84
C ILE A 117 7.29 -16.17 -5.95
N ARG A 118 7.40 -15.53 -7.12
CA ARG A 118 6.51 -15.78 -8.25
C ARG A 118 6.53 -17.23 -8.69
N ASN A 119 7.74 -17.78 -8.91
CA ASN A 119 7.92 -19.15 -9.38
C ASN A 119 7.39 -20.17 -8.36
N GLN A 120 7.53 -19.89 -7.07
CA GLN A 120 7.05 -20.79 -6.03
C GLN A 120 5.54 -20.64 -5.77
N SER A 121 5.00 -19.43 -5.64
CA SER A 121 3.66 -19.21 -5.07
C SER A 121 2.54 -18.98 -6.07
N LEU A 122 2.83 -18.62 -7.33
CA LEU A 122 1.77 -18.49 -8.33
C LEU A 122 1.16 -19.87 -8.64
N ARG A 123 -0.15 -20.01 -8.43
CA ARG A 123 -0.93 -21.24 -8.64
C ARG A 123 -2.15 -20.90 -9.45
N GLU A 124 -2.17 -21.41 -10.69
CA GLU A 124 -3.19 -21.08 -11.69
C GLU A 124 -3.24 -19.57 -11.92
N ARG A 125 -4.06 -18.84 -11.15
CA ARG A 125 -4.26 -17.40 -11.24
C ARG A 125 -3.96 -16.61 -9.96
N PHE A 126 -3.74 -17.27 -8.82
CA PHE A 126 -3.53 -16.61 -7.52
C PHE A 126 -2.19 -16.97 -6.89
N PHE A 127 -1.62 -16.05 -6.12
CA PHE A 127 -0.43 -16.30 -5.31
C PHE A 127 -0.85 -16.93 -3.99
N ALA A 128 -0.28 -18.09 -3.67
CA ALA A 128 -0.43 -18.74 -2.38
C ALA A 128 0.17 -17.86 -1.27
N ASP A 129 -0.43 -17.87 -0.08
CA ASP A 129 0.03 -17.12 1.09
C ASP A 129 1.28 -17.72 1.72
N ASN A 130 1.41 -19.04 1.72
CA ASN A 130 2.56 -19.71 2.33
C ASN A 130 2.94 -21.07 1.75
N ALA A 131 4.13 -21.51 2.14
CA ALA A 131 4.61 -22.86 1.97
C ALA A 131 5.11 -23.42 3.30
N LEU A 132 4.85 -24.71 3.53
CA LEU A 132 5.15 -25.42 4.77
C LEU A 132 6.34 -26.36 4.58
N ARG A 133 7.22 -26.39 5.58
CA ARG A 133 8.36 -27.29 5.65
C ARG A 133 7.87 -28.68 6.08
N LYS A 134 8.05 -29.68 5.22
CA LYS A 134 7.74 -31.08 5.54
C LYS A 134 8.83 -31.71 6.40
N GLU A 135 8.51 -32.85 6.99
CA GLU A 135 9.44 -33.63 7.83
C GLU A 135 10.70 -34.06 7.08
N ASP A 136 10.59 -34.30 5.76
CA ASP A 136 11.72 -34.64 4.89
C ASP A 136 12.58 -33.41 4.48
N GLY A 137 12.26 -32.22 4.98
CA GLY A 137 12.94 -30.96 4.69
C GLY A 137 12.48 -30.28 3.41
N SER A 138 11.61 -30.90 2.60
CA SER A 138 11.05 -30.26 1.41
C SER A 138 10.08 -29.12 1.76
N LEU A 139 9.96 -28.15 0.86
CA LEU A 139 9.03 -27.03 0.99
C LEU A 139 7.80 -27.31 0.12
N GLU A 140 6.63 -27.44 0.73
CA GLU A 140 5.37 -27.64 0.02
C GLU A 140 4.54 -26.36 0.02
N VAL A 141 4.30 -25.82 -1.16
CA VAL A 141 3.44 -24.65 -1.34
C VAL A 141 1.99 -25.02 -1.13
N THR A 142 1.31 -24.28 -0.26
CA THR A 142 -0.09 -24.52 0.07
C THR A 142 -1.04 -24.07 -1.04
N ARG A 143 -2.35 -24.30 -0.82
CA ARG A 143 -3.44 -23.68 -1.60
C ARG A 143 -4.20 -22.64 -0.78
N ASN A 144 -3.52 -21.99 0.16
CA ASN A 144 -4.09 -20.90 0.94
C ASN A 144 -4.00 -19.62 0.11
N PHE A 145 -5.13 -18.96 -0.13
CA PHE A 145 -5.19 -17.72 -0.88
C PHE A 145 -5.93 -16.65 -0.08
N SER A 146 -5.36 -15.45 -0.01
CA SER A 146 -5.98 -14.27 0.55
C SER A 146 -5.94 -13.10 -0.42
N GLU A 147 -6.92 -12.19 -0.35
CA GLU A 147 -6.93 -10.97 -1.15
C GLU A 147 -5.69 -10.11 -0.88
N VAL A 148 -5.29 -10.00 0.39
CA VAL A 148 -4.12 -9.22 0.81
C VAL A 148 -2.82 -9.76 0.21
N CYS A 149 -2.66 -11.08 0.06
CA CYS A 149 -1.50 -11.65 -0.64
C CYS A 149 -1.44 -11.16 -2.09
N GLN A 150 -2.60 -11.08 -2.77
CA GLN A 150 -2.66 -10.58 -4.13
C GLN A 150 -2.35 -9.08 -4.19
N TYR A 151 -2.86 -8.31 -3.23
CA TYR A 151 -2.53 -6.88 -3.13
C TYR A 151 -1.03 -6.65 -2.89
N PHE A 152 -0.40 -7.46 -2.03
CA PHE A 152 1.06 -7.41 -1.81
C PHE A 152 1.83 -7.75 -3.08
N ALA A 153 1.38 -8.75 -3.86
CA ALA A 153 2.05 -9.14 -5.10
C ALA A 153 2.15 -7.97 -6.09
N PHE A 154 1.06 -7.22 -6.30
CA PHE A 154 1.09 -6.01 -7.14
C PHE A 154 1.78 -4.83 -6.47
N PHE A 155 1.55 -4.62 -5.17
CA PHE A 155 2.08 -3.45 -4.46
C PHE A 155 3.62 -3.45 -4.43
N PHE A 156 4.22 -4.63 -4.23
CA PHE A 156 5.66 -4.85 -4.16
C PHE A 156 6.29 -5.35 -5.47
N GLY A 157 5.52 -5.50 -6.55
CA GLY A 157 6.03 -5.75 -7.90
C GLY A 157 6.44 -7.21 -8.20
N VAL A 158 5.86 -8.19 -7.51
CA VAL A 158 5.91 -9.61 -7.90
C VAL A 158 4.97 -9.90 -9.08
N ALA A 159 3.85 -9.17 -9.11
CA ALA A 159 2.88 -9.17 -10.19
C ALA A 159 2.80 -7.78 -10.84
N ASP A 160 2.42 -7.75 -12.12
CA ASP A 160 2.12 -6.52 -12.83
C ASP A 160 0.99 -6.74 -13.84
N LYS A 161 0.38 -5.65 -14.31
CA LYS A 161 -0.81 -5.70 -15.18
C LYS A 161 -0.55 -6.32 -16.56
N ASP A 162 0.70 -6.31 -17.02
CA ASP A 162 1.06 -6.79 -18.34
C ASP A 162 1.36 -8.31 -18.27
N ARG A 163 2.01 -8.77 -17.19
CA ARG A 163 2.27 -10.20 -16.92
C ARG A 163 1.05 -10.94 -16.36
N ASP A 164 0.19 -10.26 -15.60
CA ASP A 164 -0.92 -10.86 -14.85
C ASP A 164 -2.28 -10.17 -15.14
N PRO A 165 -2.69 -10.02 -16.42
CA PRO A 165 -3.87 -9.23 -16.77
C PRO A 165 -5.17 -9.82 -16.21
N GLU A 166 -5.29 -11.15 -16.14
CA GLU A 166 -6.48 -11.81 -15.57
C GLU A 166 -6.60 -11.54 -14.07
N LEU A 167 -5.50 -11.71 -13.32
CA LEU A 167 -5.49 -11.43 -11.89
C LEU A 167 -5.74 -9.94 -11.62
N TRP A 168 -5.14 -9.05 -12.41
CA TRP A 168 -5.40 -7.62 -12.32
C TRP A 168 -6.88 -7.29 -12.52
N ARG A 169 -7.53 -7.87 -13.54
CA ARG A 169 -8.97 -7.71 -13.77
C ARG A 169 -9.78 -8.18 -12.54
N ILE A 170 -9.46 -9.34 -11.99
CA ILE A 170 -10.13 -9.88 -10.78
C ILE A 170 -10.00 -8.89 -9.61
N LEU A 171 -8.80 -8.38 -9.35
CA LEU A 171 -8.56 -7.41 -8.29
C LEU A 171 -9.39 -6.14 -8.48
N MET A 172 -9.52 -5.64 -9.72
CA MET A 172 -10.22 -4.40 -9.98
C MET A 172 -11.74 -4.55 -10.06
N GLU A 173 -12.27 -5.65 -10.58
CA GLU A 173 -13.70 -5.78 -10.93
C GLU A 173 -14.47 -6.73 -10.00
N ASP A 174 -13.80 -7.75 -9.48
CA ASP A 174 -14.45 -8.81 -8.72
C ASP A 174 -14.21 -8.64 -7.22
N PHE A 175 -12.99 -8.28 -6.81
CA PHE A 175 -12.67 -7.94 -5.42
C PHE A 175 -13.23 -6.56 -5.04
N GLY A 176 -13.37 -6.30 -3.73
CA GLY A 176 -13.89 -5.05 -3.19
C GLY A 176 -15.04 -5.24 -2.20
N PRO A 177 -15.71 -4.16 -1.77
CA PRO A 177 -16.63 -4.17 -0.62
C PRO A 177 -17.84 -5.10 -0.83
N LYS A 178 -18.28 -5.26 -2.09
CA LYS A 178 -19.46 -6.06 -2.46
C LYS A 178 -19.13 -7.48 -2.88
N ARG A 179 -17.85 -7.88 -2.85
CA ARG A 179 -17.42 -9.19 -3.32
C ARG A 179 -18.09 -10.33 -2.55
N GLN A 180 -18.12 -10.22 -1.23
CA GLN A 180 -18.69 -11.26 -0.36
C GLN A 180 -20.20 -11.43 -0.60
N GLU A 181 -20.94 -10.33 -0.76
CA GLU A 181 -22.38 -10.35 -1.11
C GLU A 181 -22.63 -11.03 -2.46
N ARG A 182 -21.71 -10.86 -3.42
CA ARG A 182 -21.77 -11.48 -4.76
C ARG A 182 -21.30 -12.94 -4.77
N GLY A 183 -20.74 -13.46 -3.67
CA GLY A 183 -20.25 -14.84 -3.59
C GLY A 183 -19.07 -15.15 -4.51
N LEU A 184 -18.25 -14.15 -4.87
CA LEU A 184 -17.16 -14.32 -5.82
C LEU A 184 -15.88 -14.87 -5.19
N TRP A 185 -15.24 -15.81 -5.88
CA TRP A 185 -13.94 -16.40 -5.51
C TRP A 185 -13.90 -17.01 -4.11
N PRO A 186 -14.85 -17.87 -3.69
CA PRO A 186 -14.95 -18.36 -2.31
C PRO A 186 -13.68 -19.03 -1.76
N GLU A 187 -12.77 -19.47 -2.64
CA GLU A 187 -11.45 -20.02 -2.33
C GLU A 187 -10.41 -18.97 -1.88
N VAL A 188 -10.66 -17.67 -2.10
CA VAL A 188 -9.77 -16.58 -1.69
C VAL A 188 -10.33 -15.86 -0.46
N HIS A 189 -9.60 -15.84 0.64
CA HIS A 189 -10.06 -15.19 1.86
C HIS A 189 -10.07 -13.66 1.73
N PRO A 190 -11.16 -12.97 2.16
CA PRO A 190 -11.30 -11.52 2.02
C PRO A 190 -10.31 -10.78 2.91
N ALA A 191 -9.89 -9.60 2.44
CA ALA A 191 -9.06 -8.68 3.21
C ALA A 191 -9.86 -7.95 4.30
N ASN A 192 -9.16 -7.33 5.24
CA ASN A 192 -9.75 -6.42 6.23
C ASN A 192 -9.21 -4.98 6.04
N MET A 193 -9.61 -4.06 6.91
CA MET A 193 -9.32 -2.63 6.80
C MET A 193 -7.84 -2.32 6.65
N PHE A 194 -7.02 -2.83 7.58
CA PHE A 194 -5.57 -2.64 7.57
C PHE A 194 -4.87 -3.99 7.69
N ILE A 195 -3.98 -4.36 6.77
CA ILE A 195 -3.39 -3.56 5.69
C ILE A 195 -4.17 -3.66 4.36
N GLY A 196 -4.95 -4.72 4.15
CA GLY A 196 -5.43 -5.14 2.84
C GLY A 196 -6.24 -4.09 2.08
N ASN A 197 -7.32 -3.57 2.66
CA ASN A 197 -8.16 -2.57 1.99
C ASN A 197 -7.41 -1.24 1.76
N MET A 198 -6.43 -0.88 2.60
CA MET A 198 -5.58 0.28 2.34
C MET A 198 -4.72 0.06 1.10
N LEU A 199 -4.13 -1.13 0.92
CA LEU A 199 -3.38 -1.45 -0.30
C LEU A 199 -4.26 -1.49 -1.54
N ARG A 200 -5.50 -1.96 -1.41
CA ARG A 200 -6.48 -1.87 -2.49
C ARG A 200 -6.66 -0.42 -2.96
N MET A 201 -6.85 0.52 -2.04
CA MET A 201 -6.96 1.95 -2.39
C MET A 201 -5.70 2.47 -3.09
N GLU A 202 -4.52 2.02 -2.66
CA GLU A 202 -3.27 2.38 -3.33
C GLU A 202 -3.15 1.80 -4.74
N LEU A 203 -3.62 0.57 -4.98
CA LEU A 203 -3.62 -0.04 -6.31
C LEU A 203 -4.61 0.66 -7.25
N LEU A 204 -5.82 0.96 -6.79
CA LEU A 204 -6.78 1.76 -7.54
C LEU A 204 -6.23 3.14 -7.87
N SER A 205 -5.53 3.76 -6.91
CA SER A 205 -4.88 5.06 -7.10
C SER A 205 -3.77 5.00 -8.13
N ARG A 206 -2.92 3.96 -8.13
CA ARG A 206 -1.86 3.78 -9.13
C ARG A 206 -2.41 3.68 -10.56
N ASP A 207 -3.60 3.10 -10.73
CA ASP A 207 -4.29 2.97 -12.02
C ASP A 207 -5.23 4.15 -12.33
N GLY A 208 -5.31 5.15 -11.45
CA GLY A 208 -6.10 6.36 -11.65
C GLY A 208 -7.62 6.16 -11.62
N ARG A 209 -8.10 5.11 -10.93
CA ARG A 209 -9.52 4.71 -10.86
C ARG A 209 -10.33 5.57 -9.88
N SER A 210 -10.33 6.88 -10.10
CA SER A 210 -10.87 7.88 -9.17
C SER A 210 -12.35 7.67 -8.82
N ALA A 211 -13.20 7.35 -9.81
CA ALA A 211 -14.60 7.01 -9.57
C ALA A 211 -14.77 5.78 -8.66
N GLN A 212 -13.98 4.74 -8.88
CA GLN A 212 -14.03 3.52 -8.09
C GLN A 212 -13.52 3.74 -6.66
N ILE A 213 -12.44 4.51 -6.51
CA ILE A 213 -11.94 4.94 -5.20
C ILE A 213 -13.05 5.64 -4.41
N LEU A 214 -13.71 6.63 -5.02
CA LEU A 214 -14.79 7.37 -4.35
C LEU A 214 -15.91 6.44 -3.90
N GLN A 215 -16.38 5.56 -4.80
CA GLN A 215 -17.45 4.61 -4.51
C GLN A 215 -17.07 3.65 -3.39
N GLU A 216 -15.88 3.05 -3.45
CA GLU A 216 -15.46 2.07 -2.46
C GLU A 216 -15.11 2.72 -1.11
N CYS A 217 -14.60 3.95 -1.08
CA CYS A 217 -14.48 4.71 0.16
C CYS A 217 -15.85 4.88 0.84
N VAL A 218 -16.91 5.19 0.09
CA VAL A 218 -18.27 5.27 0.65
C VAL A 218 -18.72 3.90 1.16
N ASP A 219 -18.57 2.85 0.36
CA ASP A 219 -19.03 1.51 0.70
C ASP A 219 -18.31 0.94 1.94
N TYR A 220 -16.99 1.17 2.08
CA TYR A 220 -16.22 0.70 3.23
C TYR A 220 -16.37 1.56 4.50
N LEU A 221 -16.57 2.88 4.38
CA LEU A 221 -16.35 3.80 5.51
C LEU A 221 -17.60 4.56 5.95
N MET A 222 -18.56 4.79 5.06
CA MET A 222 -19.66 5.73 5.34
C MET A 222 -20.54 5.27 6.51
N TYR A 223 -20.71 3.97 6.69
CA TYR A 223 -21.46 3.45 7.83
C TYR A 223 -20.74 3.70 9.17
N MET A 224 -19.40 3.64 9.20
CA MET A 224 -18.58 3.96 10.38
C MET A 224 -18.74 5.44 10.77
N VAL A 225 -18.66 6.32 9.77
CA VAL A 225 -18.87 7.78 9.91
C VAL A 225 -20.26 8.07 10.46
N ARG A 226 -21.31 7.46 9.89
CA ARG A 226 -22.70 7.66 10.35
C ARG A 226 -22.92 7.16 11.78
N ARG A 227 -22.25 6.08 12.19
CA ARG A 227 -22.43 5.47 13.52
C ARG A 227 -21.64 6.18 14.61
N THR A 228 -20.41 6.63 14.31
CA THR A 228 -19.45 7.05 15.34
C THR A 228 -18.69 8.34 15.02
N GLY A 229 -18.82 8.87 13.81
CA GLY A 229 -18.03 10.01 13.35
C GLY A 229 -16.52 9.73 13.22
N THR A 230 -16.10 8.46 13.36
CA THR A 230 -14.71 8.00 13.35
C THR A 230 -14.57 6.75 12.48
N LEU A 231 -13.32 6.37 12.16
CA LEU A 231 -13.01 5.23 11.29
C LEU A 231 -12.35 4.10 12.08
N TRP A 232 -12.68 2.86 11.74
CA TRP A 232 -12.49 1.71 12.64
C TRP A 232 -11.28 0.86 12.28
N GLU A 233 -10.82 0.07 13.25
CA GLU A 233 -9.72 -0.88 13.12
C GLU A 233 -10.06 -2.07 12.23
N ASN A 234 -11.33 -2.49 12.25
CA ASN A 234 -11.86 -3.62 11.53
C ASN A 234 -13.12 -3.22 10.76
N MET A 235 -13.51 -4.04 9.79
CA MET A 235 -14.82 -3.90 9.13
C MET A 235 -16.02 -4.21 10.03
N GLN A 236 -15.79 -4.65 11.28
CA GLN A 236 -16.82 -4.94 12.28
C GLN A 236 -16.57 -4.12 13.54
N ASP A 237 -17.58 -3.97 14.40
CA ASP A 237 -17.52 -3.16 15.62
C ASP A 237 -16.92 -3.87 16.85
N ALA A 238 -16.14 -4.92 16.63
CA ALA A 238 -15.54 -5.76 17.68
C ALA A 238 -14.13 -5.33 18.12
N ALA A 239 -13.63 -4.18 17.63
CA ALA A 239 -12.30 -3.64 17.93
C ALA A 239 -12.38 -2.11 18.09
N SER A 240 -11.24 -1.40 18.03
CA SER A 240 -11.27 0.05 18.15
C SER A 240 -12.14 0.67 17.05
N LEU A 241 -13.10 1.50 17.46
CA LEU A 241 -13.96 2.27 16.56
C LEU A 241 -13.35 3.63 16.20
N ASN A 242 -12.10 3.89 16.58
CA ASN A 242 -11.39 5.13 16.27
C ASN A 242 -9.90 4.84 16.12
N HIS A 243 -9.48 4.48 14.91
CA HIS A 243 -8.13 3.99 14.63
C HIS A 243 -7.40 4.82 13.58
N GLY A 244 -6.20 5.29 13.93
CA GLY A 244 -5.47 6.32 13.17
C GLY A 244 -5.07 5.92 11.76
N PHE A 245 -4.76 4.64 11.48
CA PHE A 245 -4.37 4.23 10.12
C PHE A 245 -5.45 4.56 9.08
N ALA A 246 -6.73 4.55 9.49
CA ALA A 246 -7.84 4.73 8.57
C ALA A 246 -7.95 6.18 8.06
N SER A 247 -7.23 7.12 8.71
CA SER A 247 -7.09 8.49 8.22
C SER A 247 -6.33 8.58 6.89
N HIS A 248 -5.70 7.49 6.43
CA HIS A 248 -5.16 7.37 5.08
C HIS A 248 -6.20 7.71 4.00
N THR A 249 -7.50 7.49 4.28
CA THR A 249 -8.60 7.94 3.43
C THR A 249 -8.50 9.43 3.08
N ALA A 250 -8.07 10.30 3.99
CA ALA A 250 -7.89 11.71 3.70
C ALA A 250 -6.81 11.94 2.63
N VAL A 251 -5.70 11.18 2.68
CA VAL A 251 -4.65 11.22 1.66
C VAL A 251 -5.21 10.80 0.31
N THR A 252 -5.97 9.70 0.28
CA THR A 252 -6.65 9.22 -0.93
C THR A 252 -7.59 10.28 -1.51
N LEU A 253 -8.42 10.93 -0.69
CA LEU A 253 -9.33 11.98 -1.16
C LEU A 253 -8.57 13.20 -1.71
N PHE A 254 -7.53 13.70 -1.03
CA PHE A 254 -6.75 14.84 -1.54
C PHE A 254 -5.97 14.49 -2.83
N ARG A 255 -5.41 13.28 -2.88
CA ARG A 255 -4.59 12.84 -4.01
C ARG A 255 -5.42 12.47 -5.23
N ASP A 256 -6.49 11.72 -5.03
CA ASP A 256 -7.23 11.01 -6.07
C ASP A 256 -8.58 11.65 -6.40
N ILE A 257 -9.16 12.46 -5.50
CA ILE A 257 -10.45 13.14 -5.72
C ILE A 257 -10.29 14.66 -5.87
N LEU A 258 -9.50 15.32 -5.01
CA LEU A 258 -9.17 16.72 -5.25
C LEU A 258 -8.21 16.83 -6.45
N GLY A 259 -7.25 15.91 -6.55
CA GLY A 259 -6.33 15.78 -7.68
C GLY A 259 -4.91 16.27 -7.42
N VAL A 260 -4.56 16.62 -6.18
CA VAL A 260 -3.18 17.02 -5.80
C VAL A 260 -2.29 15.78 -5.74
N ARG A 261 -1.83 15.33 -6.91
CA ARG A 261 -1.25 14.01 -7.12
C ARG A 261 0.19 13.88 -6.62
N VAL A 262 1.02 14.89 -6.86
CA VAL A 262 2.43 14.91 -6.46
C VAL A 262 2.77 16.24 -5.82
N ILE A 263 3.39 16.18 -4.66
CA ILE A 263 4.07 17.29 -4.00
C ILE A 263 5.53 16.89 -3.88
N ASP A 264 6.38 17.45 -4.75
CA ASP A 264 7.82 17.24 -4.71
C ASP A 264 8.49 18.51 -4.17
N LEU A 265 8.85 18.46 -2.89
CA LEU A 265 9.49 19.59 -2.21
C LEU A 265 10.89 19.86 -2.76
N LYS A 266 11.62 18.82 -3.18
CA LYS A 266 13.00 18.95 -3.67
C LYS A 266 13.04 19.55 -5.07
N ALA A 267 12.19 19.06 -5.97
CA ALA A 267 12.07 19.57 -7.33
C ALA A 267 11.22 20.84 -7.44
N ARG A 268 10.66 21.31 -6.31
CA ARG A 268 9.69 22.41 -6.20
C ARG A 268 8.60 22.26 -7.27
N LEU A 269 7.94 21.11 -7.27
CA LEU A 269 6.96 20.72 -8.28
C LEU A 269 5.66 20.25 -7.62
N ILE A 270 4.55 20.83 -8.05
CA ILE A 270 3.20 20.34 -7.78
C ILE A 270 2.64 19.77 -9.07
N ARG A 271 2.16 18.52 -9.01
CA ARG A 271 1.40 17.91 -10.11
C ARG A 271 -0.05 17.72 -9.69
N ILE A 272 -0.94 18.36 -10.42
CA ILE A 272 -2.38 18.14 -10.35
C ILE A 272 -2.80 17.20 -11.48
N VAL A 273 -3.58 16.18 -11.13
CA VAL A 273 -4.27 15.32 -12.10
C VAL A 273 -5.76 15.42 -11.82
N LEU A 274 -6.49 16.15 -12.68
CA LEU A 274 -7.93 16.32 -12.55
C LEU A 274 -8.63 14.97 -12.77
N PRO A 275 -9.38 14.47 -11.77
CA PRO A 275 -9.84 13.09 -11.78
C PRO A 275 -11.11 12.90 -12.60
N ASP A 276 -11.26 11.68 -13.14
CA ASP A 276 -12.57 11.20 -13.59
C ASP A 276 -13.35 10.67 -12.38
N ALA A 277 -13.84 11.60 -11.58
CA ALA A 277 -14.73 11.34 -10.45
C ALA A 277 -16.15 11.79 -10.80
N PRO A 278 -17.19 11.06 -10.34
CA PRO A 278 -18.60 11.41 -10.59
C PRO A 278 -19.06 12.53 -9.65
N LEU A 279 -18.36 13.66 -9.66
CA LEU A 279 -18.67 14.87 -8.89
C LEU A 279 -18.82 16.07 -9.82
N GLU A 280 -19.75 16.96 -9.49
CA GLU A 280 -19.95 18.22 -10.22
C GLU A 280 -18.86 19.25 -9.90
N SER A 281 -18.33 19.23 -8.68
CA SER A 281 -17.25 20.10 -8.25
C SER A 281 -16.49 19.51 -7.07
N CYS A 282 -15.26 19.97 -6.86
CA CYS A 282 -14.47 19.70 -5.67
C CYS A 282 -13.60 20.92 -5.34
N SER A 283 -13.30 21.12 -4.06
CA SER A 283 -12.33 22.12 -3.63
C SER A 283 -11.63 21.67 -2.36
N GLY A 284 -10.41 22.14 -2.16
CA GLY A 284 -9.64 21.83 -0.96
C GLY A 284 -8.29 22.53 -0.92
N VAL A 285 -7.67 22.47 0.25
CA VAL A 285 -6.37 23.08 0.54
C VAL A 285 -5.45 22.04 1.15
N VAL A 286 -4.26 21.87 0.59
CA VAL A 286 -3.24 20.91 1.05
C VAL A 286 -2.00 21.67 1.52
N PRO A 287 -1.54 21.48 2.77
CA PRO A 287 -0.34 22.16 3.26
C PRO A 287 0.92 21.68 2.51
N VAL A 288 1.80 22.62 2.16
CA VAL A 288 3.07 22.37 1.45
C VAL A 288 4.16 23.26 2.04
N GLY A 289 5.06 22.68 2.83
CA GLY A 289 6.07 23.43 3.56
C GLY A 289 5.43 24.46 4.51
N SER A 290 5.78 25.74 4.35
CA SER A 290 5.16 26.86 5.07
C SER A 290 3.95 27.47 4.36
N GLY A 291 3.60 26.99 3.16
CA GLY A 291 2.46 27.46 2.38
C GLY A 291 1.40 26.37 2.18
N ALA A 292 0.54 26.56 1.18
CA ALA A 292 -0.46 25.57 0.81
C ALA A 292 -0.74 25.59 -0.69
N VAL A 293 -1.23 24.47 -1.20
CA VAL A 293 -1.86 24.36 -2.52
C VAL A 293 -3.37 24.48 -2.33
N SER A 294 -3.97 25.50 -2.93
CA SER A 294 -5.43 25.61 -3.05
C SER A 294 -5.84 25.13 -4.42
N LEU A 295 -6.84 24.25 -4.48
CA LEU A 295 -7.40 23.75 -5.74
C LEU A 295 -8.91 23.74 -5.65
N SER A 296 -9.57 24.27 -6.67
CA SER A 296 -10.99 24.05 -6.92
C SER A 296 -11.20 23.69 -8.38
N TRP A 297 -12.22 22.87 -8.64
CA TRP A 297 -12.61 22.57 -10.01
C TRP A 297 -14.11 22.29 -10.11
N LYS A 298 -14.66 22.54 -11.30
CA LYS A 298 -16.05 22.26 -11.69
C LYS A 298 -16.04 21.46 -12.99
N ARG A 299 -16.90 20.44 -13.07
CA ARG A 299 -17.04 19.57 -14.25
C ARG A 299 -18.29 19.94 -15.03
N SER A 300 -18.15 20.11 -16.34
CA SER A 300 -19.25 20.18 -17.29
C SER A 300 -19.01 19.20 -18.43
N GLY A 301 -19.70 18.06 -18.39
CA GLY A 301 -19.45 16.95 -19.31
C GLY A 301 -18.02 16.41 -19.20
N ARG A 302 -17.22 16.63 -20.25
CA ARG A 302 -15.81 16.19 -20.34
C ARG A 302 -14.81 17.28 -20.00
N THR A 303 -15.27 18.51 -19.81
CA THR A 303 -14.43 19.67 -19.49
C THR A 303 -14.41 19.87 -17.99
N ILE A 304 -13.23 20.02 -17.41
CA ILE A 304 -13.01 20.41 -16.03
C ILE A 304 -12.36 21.78 -16.01
N THR A 305 -13.11 22.78 -15.55
CA THR A 305 -12.59 24.12 -15.28
C THR A 305 -12.01 24.15 -13.88
N TYR A 306 -10.78 24.64 -13.72
CA TYR A 306 -10.08 24.63 -12.43
C TYR A 306 -9.41 25.97 -12.10
N HIS A 307 -9.32 26.27 -10.81
CA HIS A 307 -8.48 27.33 -10.25
C HIS A 307 -7.48 26.70 -9.29
N ALA A 308 -6.20 27.03 -9.45
CA ALA A 308 -5.13 26.47 -8.62
C ALA A 308 -4.14 27.55 -8.19
N GLU A 309 -3.86 27.60 -6.89
CA GLU A 309 -2.82 28.44 -6.31
C GLU A 309 -1.79 27.55 -5.63
N VAL A 310 -0.51 27.83 -5.87
CA VAL A 310 0.62 27.08 -5.30
C VAL A 310 1.57 28.04 -4.58
N PRO A 311 2.34 27.58 -3.58
CA PRO A 311 3.32 28.43 -2.90
C PRO A 311 4.37 28.98 -3.87
N GLU A 312 4.91 30.15 -3.54
CA GLU A 312 5.97 30.77 -4.34
C GLU A 312 7.16 29.81 -4.55
N GLY A 313 7.72 29.84 -5.76
CA GLY A 313 8.85 28.99 -6.16
C GLY A 313 8.46 27.56 -6.57
N PHE A 314 7.21 27.14 -6.38
CA PHE A 314 6.73 25.87 -6.94
C PHE A 314 6.28 26.02 -8.39
N ARG A 315 6.72 25.08 -9.24
CA ARG A 315 6.15 24.89 -10.57
C ARG A 315 4.86 24.09 -10.46
N LEU A 316 3.84 24.49 -11.21
CA LEU A 316 2.59 23.77 -11.31
C LEU A 316 2.50 23.04 -12.66
N MET A 317 2.16 21.75 -12.61
CA MET A 317 1.79 20.96 -13.78
C MET A 317 0.37 20.43 -13.60
N VAL A 318 -0.52 20.75 -14.53
CA VAL A 318 -1.90 20.28 -14.50
C VAL A 318 -2.17 19.41 -15.72
N THR A 319 -2.72 18.23 -15.47
CA THR A 319 -3.24 17.32 -16.50
C THR A 319 -4.62 16.84 -16.08
N ALA A 320 -5.39 16.26 -16.99
CA ALA A 320 -6.63 15.56 -16.66
C ALA A 320 -6.51 14.07 -16.99
N MET A 321 -7.35 13.24 -16.37
CA MET A 321 -7.47 11.83 -16.73
C MET A 321 -7.85 11.66 -18.22
N PRO A 322 -7.45 10.56 -18.87
CA PRO A 322 -7.70 10.34 -20.29
C PRO A 322 -9.15 10.59 -20.69
N GLY A 323 -9.33 11.38 -21.75
CA GLY A 323 -10.66 11.73 -22.25
C GLY A 323 -11.30 12.94 -21.58
N LEU A 324 -10.68 13.55 -20.57
CA LEU A 324 -11.11 14.82 -20.00
C LEU A 324 -10.23 15.96 -20.52
N GLU A 325 -10.81 17.16 -20.55
CA GLU A 325 -10.13 18.40 -20.92
C GLU A 325 -9.99 19.29 -19.68
N ALA A 326 -8.78 19.81 -19.44
CA ALA A 326 -8.49 20.74 -18.35
C ALA A 326 -8.47 22.18 -18.87
N VAL A 327 -9.28 23.05 -18.27
CA VAL A 327 -9.35 24.49 -18.62
C VAL A 327 -9.08 25.29 -17.36
N ALA A 328 -8.08 26.18 -17.38
CA ALA A 328 -7.85 27.09 -16.27
C ALA A 328 -8.93 28.18 -16.26
N GLU A 329 -9.41 28.57 -15.08
CA GLU A 329 -10.28 29.73 -14.87
C GLU A 329 -9.51 31.06 -14.95
#